data_AF-A0A7L3HWH6-F1
#
_entry.id   AF-A0A7L3HWH6-F1
#
_cell.length_a   1.000
_cell.length_b   1.000
_cell.length_c   1.000
_cell.angle_alpha   90.00
_cell.angle_beta   90.00
_cell.angle_gamma   90.00
#
_symmetry.space_group_name_H-M   'P 1'
#
loop_
_entity.id
_entity.type
_entity.pdbx_description
1 polymer ?
#
loop_
_entity_poly.entity_id
_entity_poly.type
_entity_poly.pdbx_seq_one_letter_code
_entity_poly.pdbx_strand_id
1 'polypeptide(L)'
;LPFSRYYLNCSVESHYATYNWYHEDVLIKSCNTSQPQQDCFHFIPSVGREHYGHYVCVSDEDGFRQALVKERLLDRLRFLSQRGRAGATLATSWPQLLLAVALAELFH
;
A
#
# COMPACT_ATOMS: atom_id res chain seq x y z
N LEU A 1 15.21 -4.46 -4.90
CA LEU A 1 16.17 -5.51 -5.30
C LEU A 1 15.35 -6.78 -5.43
N PRO A 2 15.23 -7.40 -6.60
CA PRO A 2 14.64 -8.73 -6.65
C PRO A 2 15.40 -9.63 -5.65
N PHE A 3 14.67 -10.49 -4.93
CA PHE A 3 15.22 -11.39 -3.91
C PHE A 3 15.69 -10.73 -2.59
N SER A 4 15.28 -9.50 -2.29
CA SER A 4 15.47 -8.96 -0.93
C SER A 4 14.57 -9.68 0.07
N ARG A 5 15.09 -9.96 1.26
CA ARG A 5 14.28 -10.35 2.42
C ARG A 5 13.47 -9.16 2.93
N TYR A 6 12.24 -9.39 3.34
CA TYR A 6 11.37 -8.38 3.92
C TYR A 6 10.50 -8.98 5.04
N TYR A 7 9.99 -8.14 5.93
CA TYR A 7 9.04 -8.56 6.94
C TYR A 7 8.05 -7.44 7.24
N LEU A 8 6.84 -7.83 7.62
CA LEU A 8 5.79 -6.95 8.09
C LEU A 8 5.49 -7.32 9.54
N ASN A 9 5.51 -6.35 10.45
CA ASN A 9 5.27 -6.59 11.86
C ASN A 9 3.85 -6.17 12.26
N CYS A 10 3.13 -7.02 12.99
CA CYS A 10 1.86 -6.68 13.59
C CYS A 10 2.02 -6.60 15.11
N SER A 11 1.82 -5.41 15.66
CA SER A 11 1.90 -5.18 17.10
C SER A 11 0.83 -5.98 17.82
N VAL A 12 1.25 -6.85 18.73
CA VAL A 12 0.35 -7.59 19.64
C VAL A 12 0.15 -6.76 20.89
N GLU A 13 -1.07 -6.25 21.09
CA GLU A 13 -1.43 -5.42 22.26
C GLU A 13 -2.24 -6.23 23.29
N SER A 14 -3.18 -7.04 22.82
CA SER A 14 -3.96 -8.00 23.62
C SER A 14 -3.52 -9.43 23.32
N HIS A 15 -3.27 -10.22 24.38
CA HIS A 15 -2.97 -11.66 24.28
C HIS A 15 -4.23 -12.54 24.19
N TYR A 16 -5.41 -11.96 24.38
CA TYR A 16 -6.69 -12.64 24.23
C TYR A 16 -7.25 -12.49 22.81
N ALA A 17 -6.81 -11.46 22.07
CA ALA A 17 -7.15 -11.25 20.67
C ALA A 17 -6.48 -12.27 19.74
N THR A 18 -7.19 -12.61 18.67
CA THR A 18 -6.64 -13.34 17.51
C THR A 18 -6.16 -12.35 16.46
N TYR A 19 -4.97 -12.58 15.89
CA TYR A 19 -4.39 -11.69 14.87
C TYR A 19 -4.24 -12.44 13.56
N ASN A 20 -4.67 -11.79 12.47
CA ASN A 20 -4.71 -12.36 11.14
C ASN A 20 -4.07 -11.41 10.13
N TRP A 21 -3.16 -11.94 9.34
CA TRP A 21 -2.59 -11.26 8.18
C TRP A 21 -3.36 -11.62 6.92
N TYR A 22 -3.65 -10.60 6.12
CA TYR A 22 -4.28 -10.70 4.82
C TYR A 22 -3.37 -10.08 3.75
N HIS A 23 -3.29 -10.71 2.58
CA HIS A 23 -2.67 -10.18 1.37
C HIS A 23 -3.67 -10.24 0.22
N GLU A 24 -3.95 -9.09 -0.40
CA GLU A 24 -5.04 -8.95 -1.40
C GLU A 24 -6.35 -9.62 -0.93
N ASP A 25 -6.73 -9.33 0.31
CA ASP A 25 -7.92 -9.85 1.02
C ASP A 25 -7.93 -11.36 1.31
N VAL A 26 -6.84 -12.08 1.00
CA VAL A 26 -6.68 -13.50 1.30
C VAL A 26 -5.94 -13.69 2.62
N LEU A 27 -6.47 -14.52 3.52
CA LEU A 27 -5.81 -14.89 4.78
C LEU A 27 -4.50 -15.64 4.48
N ILE A 28 -3.36 -15.10 4.90
CA ILE A 28 -2.04 -15.69 4.67
C ILE A 28 -1.37 -16.23 5.94
N LYS A 29 -1.78 -15.73 7.13
CA LYS A 29 -1.24 -16.18 8.41
C LYS A 29 -2.19 -15.82 9.55
N SER A 30 -2.41 -16.75 10.46
CA SER A 30 -2.99 -16.49 11.79
C SER A 30 -1.89 -16.61 12.83
N CYS A 31 -1.84 -15.67 13.78
CA CYS A 31 -0.88 -15.69 14.88
C CYS A 31 -1.55 -16.29 16.12
N ASN A 32 -0.83 -17.19 16.80
CA ASN A 32 -1.26 -17.77 18.06
C ASN A 32 -0.66 -16.96 19.22
N THR A 33 -1.50 -16.17 19.89
CA THR A 33 -1.11 -15.30 21.00
C THR A 33 -1.18 -15.96 22.36
N SER A 34 -1.58 -17.23 22.43
CA SER A 34 -1.72 -18.01 23.68
C SER A 34 -0.38 -18.32 24.35
N GLN A 35 0.74 -18.13 23.65
CA GLN A 35 2.08 -18.30 24.19
C GLN A 35 2.73 -16.92 24.42
N PRO A 36 3.31 -16.66 25.61
CA PRO A 36 4.09 -15.45 25.84
C PRO A 36 5.25 -15.35 24.83
N GLN A 37 5.52 -14.14 24.32
CA GLN A 37 6.63 -13.80 23.41
C GLN A 37 6.52 -14.26 21.94
N GLN A 38 5.35 -14.63 21.42
CA GLN A 38 5.23 -14.82 19.97
C GLN A 38 5.07 -13.49 19.22
N ASP A 39 6.13 -13.05 18.55
CA ASP A 39 6.06 -11.93 17.61
C ASP A 39 5.14 -12.30 16.42
N CYS A 40 4.15 -11.44 16.11
CA CYS A 40 3.23 -11.64 15.00
C CYS A 40 3.71 -10.94 13.72
N PHE A 41 4.78 -11.46 13.11
CA PHE A 41 5.27 -10.95 11.82
C PHE A 41 4.98 -11.89 10.64
N HIS A 42 4.81 -11.30 9.47
CA HIS A 42 4.80 -11.99 8.18
C HIS A 42 6.16 -11.82 7.51
N PHE A 43 6.88 -12.93 7.31
CA PHE A 43 8.21 -12.92 6.70
C PHE A 43 8.17 -13.31 5.23
N ILE A 44 8.81 -12.50 4.40
CA ILE A 44 8.97 -12.74 2.97
C ILE A 44 10.46 -13.03 2.73
N PRO A 45 10.85 -14.32 2.59
CA PRO A 45 12.26 -14.69 2.49
C PRO A 45 12.92 -14.18 1.20
N SER A 46 12.12 -13.97 0.16
CA SER A 46 12.58 -13.50 -1.13
C SER A 46 11.42 -12.80 -1.84
N VAL A 47 11.44 -11.46 -1.88
CA VAL A 47 10.35 -10.70 -2.50
C VAL A 47 10.30 -10.98 -4.01
N GLY A 48 9.17 -11.56 -4.41
CA GLY A 48 8.78 -11.86 -5.79
C GLY A 48 7.57 -11.04 -6.25
N ARG A 49 7.10 -11.30 -7.47
CA ARG A 49 5.99 -10.52 -8.08
C ARG A 49 4.66 -10.74 -7.34
N GLU A 50 4.47 -11.96 -6.87
CA GLU A 50 3.34 -12.44 -6.08
C GLU A 50 3.25 -11.79 -4.70
N HIS A 51 4.33 -11.19 -4.21
CA HIS A 51 4.36 -10.52 -2.91
C HIS A 51 4.01 -9.03 -2.98
N TYR A 52 3.91 -8.44 -4.18
CA TYR A 52 3.45 -7.06 -4.29
C TYR A 52 1.95 -6.98 -4.06
N GLY A 53 1.48 -5.88 -3.47
CA GLY A 53 0.07 -5.72 -3.16
C GLY A 53 -0.19 -5.17 -1.76
N HIS A 54 -1.45 -5.22 -1.36
CA HIS A 54 -1.93 -4.74 -0.06
C HIS A 54 -1.79 -5.80 1.00
N TYR A 55 -1.27 -5.40 2.17
CA TYR A 55 -1.18 -6.22 3.36
C TYR A 55 -1.94 -5.56 4.50
N VAL A 56 -2.74 -6.35 5.21
CA VAL A 56 -3.50 -5.90 6.37
C VAL A 56 -3.31 -6.87 7.52
N CYS A 57 -2.98 -6.36 8.70
CA CYS A 57 -3.10 -7.12 9.93
C CYS A 57 -4.39 -6.70 10.66
N VAL A 58 -5.20 -7.67 11.06
CA VAL A 58 -6.46 -7.46 11.78
C VAL A 58 -6.42 -8.19 13.11
N SER A 59 -6.72 -7.49 14.20
CA SER A 59 -7.07 -8.10 15.49
C SER A 59 -8.58 -8.36 15.56
N ASP A 60 -8.95 -9.46 16.19
CA ASP A 60 -10.33 -9.86 16.47
C ASP A 60 -10.40 -10.35 17.93
N GLU A 61 -11.20 -9.67 18.75
CA GLU A 61 -11.41 -9.97 20.18
C GLU A 61 -12.87 -9.71 20.53
N ASP A 62 -13.59 -10.74 20.98
CA ASP A 62 -15.00 -10.65 21.38
C ASP A 62 -15.92 -9.95 20.34
N GLY A 63 -15.62 -10.15 19.05
CA GLY A 63 -16.36 -9.53 17.94
C GLY A 63 -15.93 -8.12 17.57
N PHE A 64 -15.02 -7.50 18.33
CA PHE A 64 -14.36 -6.26 17.95
C PHE A 64 -13.21 -6.55 16.99
N ARG A 65 -13.30 -5.98 15.79
CA ARG A 65 -12.29 -6.15 14.73
C ARG A 65 -11.62 -4.83 14.42
N GLN A 66 -10.28 -4.81 14.44
CA GLN A 66 -9.49 -3.62 14.16
C GLN A 66 -8.35 -3.94 13.19
N ALA A 67 -8.22 -3.14 12.14
CA ALA A 67 -7.04 -3.20 11.27
C ALA A 67 -5.89 -2.41 11.91
N LEU A 68 -4.85 -3.11 12.35
CA LEU A 68 -3.69 -2.55 13.05
C LEU A 68 -2.59 -2.10 12.07
N VAL A 69 -2.46 -2.80 10.95
CA VAL A 69 -1.48 -2.48 9.90
C VAL A 69 -2.20 -2.42 8.56
N LYS A 70 -1.87 -1.42 7.75
CA LYS A 70 -2.34 -1.26 6.36
C LYS A 70 -1.18 -0.79 5.51
N GLU A 71 -0.53 -1.72 4.83
CA GLU A 71 0.65 -1.43 4.01
C GLU A 71 0.46 -1.88 2.57
N ARG A 72 1.26 -1.31 1.66
CA ARG A 72 1.30 -1.72 0.26
C ARG A 72 2.74 -1.92 -0.19
N LEU A 73 3.09 -3.15 -0.52
CA LEU A 73 4.40 -3.46 -1.07
C LEU A 73 4.40 -3.13 -2.57
N LEU A 74 5.25 -2.19 -2.98
CA LEU A 74 5.31 -1.69 -4.35
C LEU A 74 6.52 -2.23 -5.10
N ASP A 75 6.31 -2.59 -6.36
CA ASP A 75 7.40 -2.82 -7.31
C ASP A 75 8.01 -1.48 -7.69
N ARG A 76 9.16 -1.17 -7.07
CA ARG A 76 9.88 0.11 -7.27
C ARG A 76 10.15 0.40 -8.75
N LEU A 77 10.49 -0.62 -9.55
CA LEU A 77 10.81 -0.43 -10.97
C LEU A 77 9.55 -0.04 -11.76
N ARG A 78 8.42 -0.71 -11.51
CA ARG A 78 7.12 -0.35 -12.12
C ARG A 78 6.63 1.01 -11.66
N PHE A 79 6.78 1.32 -10.37
CA PHE A 79 6.35 2.60 -9.81
C PHE A 79 7.11 3.79 -10.43
N LEU A 80 8.44 3.67 -10.55
CA LEU A 80 9.26 4.69 -11.20
C LEU A 80 8.91 4.85 -12.69
N SER A 81 8.64 3.75 -13.39
CA SER A 81 8.19 3.78 -14.80
C SER A 81 6.86 4.52 -14.99
N GLN A 82 5.88 4.29 -14.11
CA GLN A 82 4.58 4.98 -14.15
C GLN A 82 4.70 6.47 -13.85
N ARG A 83 5.55 6.84 -12.88
CA ARG A 83 5.77 8.25 -12.52
C ARG A 83 6.38 9.06 -13.67
N GLY A 84 7.24 8.45 -14.49
CA GLY A 84 7.79 9.07 -15.70
C GLY A 84 6.75 9.36 -16.79
N ARG A 85 5.58 8.69 -16.79
CA ARG A 85 4.50 8.94 -17.75
C ARG A 85 3.54 10.05 -17.34
N ALA A 86 3.46 10.39 -16.06
CA ALA A 86 2.57 11.44 -15.57
C ALA A 86 3.09 12.88 -15.80
N GLY A 87 4.30 13.05 -16.32
CA GLY A 87 4.92 14.36 -16.57
C GLY A 87 4.61 14.99 -17.94
N ALA A 88 3.78 14.37 -18.77
CA ALA A 88 3.46 14.85 -20.12
C ALA A 88 1.97 15.20 -20.28
N THR A 89 1.29 15.64 -19.21
CA THR A 89 0.09 16.46 -19.41
C THR A 89 0.59 17.79 -19.96
N LEU A 90 0.21 18.10 -21.20
CA LEU A 90 0.40 19.42 -21.82
C LEU A 90 0.05 20.49 -20.79
N ALA A 91 1.06 21.06 -20.15
CA ALA A 91 0.89 22.21 -19.28
C ALA A 91 0.35 23.29 -20.19
N THR A 92 -0.95 23.58 -20.08
CA THR A 92 -1.57 24.72 -20.73
C THR A 92 -0.84 25.95 -20.20
N SER A 93 0.16 26.37 -20.96
CA SER A 93 1.01 27.48 -20.58
C SER A 93 0.14 28.74 -20.64
N TRP A 94 0.32 29.63 -19.68
CA TRP A 94 -0.39 30.92 -19.60
C TRP A 94 -0.55 31.66 -20.95
N PRO A 95 0.42 31.64 -21.89
CA PRO A 95 0.20 32.22 -23.22
C PRO A 95 -0.97 31.62 -24.02
N GLN A 96 -1.34 30.35 -23.82
CA GLN A 96 -2.49 29.73 -24.49
C GLN A 96 -3.83 30.24 -23.93
N LEU A 97 -3.89 30.54 -22.63
CA LEU A 97 -5.05 31.21 -22.02
C LEU A 97 -5.16 32.66 -22.48
N LEU A 98 -4.03 33.38 -22.58
CA LEU A 98 -4.01 34.75 -23.09
C LEU A 98 -4.47 34.82 -24.55
N LEU A 99 -4.10 33.83 -25.38
CA LEU A 99 -4.54 33.75 -26.76
C LEU A 99 -6.06 33.52 -26.87
N ALA A 100 -6.64 32.67 -26.00
CA ALA A 100 -8.07 32.41 -25.98
C ALA A 100 -8.89 33.65 -25.56
N VAL A 101 -8.40 34.42 -24.57
CA VAL A 101 -9.05 35.66 -24.14
C VAL A 101 -8.95 36.74 -25.23
N ALA A 102 -7.78 36.89 -25.87
CA ALA A 102 -7.61 37.86 -26.94
C ALA A 102 -8.50 37.58 -28.16
N LEU A 103 -8.72 36.31 -28.50
CA LEU A 103 -9.63 35.93 -29.59
C LEU A 103 -11.10 36.21 -29.22
N ALA A 104 -11.52 35.98 -27.97
CA ALA A 104 -12.91 36.23 -27.55
C ALA A 104 -13.32 37.71 -27.63
N GLU A 105 -12.40 38.63 -27.31
CA GLU A 105 -12.61 40.08 -27.39
C GLU A 105 -12.62 40.60 -28.84
N LEU A 106 -12.03 39.87 -29.79
CA LEU A 106 -11.99 40.28 -31.20
C LEU A 106 -13.31 39.96 -31.96
N PHE A 107 -14.15 39.11 -31.39
CA PHE A 107 -15.45 38.70 -31.94
C PHE A 107 -16.64 39.31 -31.17
N HIS A 108 -16.39 40.27 -30.27
CA HIS A 108 -17.38 41.19 -29.69
C HIS A 108 -17.25 42.58 -30.32
#